data_AF-A0A2V7GTS6-F1
#
_entry.id   AF-A0A2V7GTS6-F1
#
_cell.length_a   1.000
_cell.length_b   1.000
_cell.length_c   1.000
_cell.angle_alpha   90.00
_cell.angle_beta   90.00
_cell.angle_gamma   90.00
#
_symmetry.space_group_name_H-M   'P 1'
#
loop_
_entity.id
_entity.type
_entity.pdbx_description
1 polymer ?
#
loop_
_entity_poly.entity_id
_entity_poly.type
_entity_poly.pdbx_seq_one_letter_code
_entity_poly.pdbx_strand_id
1 'polypeptide(L)'
;MTAPRAAIVLTLALAMARPREVVAQTARDLVTQGVRAYRALEYDAAVALLRRSLAEGALGTLSTAERAQALTYLGATELFRGRRDSASLAFADVVLLDPRYRPDELIFPPQVTNLFQQVRQATKTVSLTVPPVTELRARGDRFTARLFTSSLADVAVTLTRDDGTPVRELYSGPVADSLAVTWDGSGADGTPVATGRYALRVAPRTPGGDVPPARQVTLDIEQRAADTLPWPTAPTSPALLPEQTQAGPAMRSLAAGVAAAAAVIILPSVVARGSGGNDARFAVGAAIGIAGVVGFIAQRPGRPLAANIRANAPQRDAWTKRLDAVKAENATRRAAVHMVIRAGSIETADRGARP
;
A
#
# COMPACT_ATOMS: atom_id res chain seq x y z
N MET A 1 -57.54 -56.27 -50.57
CA MET A 1 -56.82 -55.69 -49.42
C MET A 1 -55.40 -56.24 -49.41
N THR A 2 -54.40 -55.46 -49.83
CA THR A 2 -52.98 -55.60 -49.48
C THR A 2 -52.19 -54.47 -50.14
N ALA A 3 -51.45 -53.74 -49.30
CA ALA A 3 -50.73 -52.50 -49.59
C ALA A 3 -49.33 -52.76 -50.21
N PRO A 4 -48.61 -51.70 -50.66
CA PRO A 4 -47.46 -51.77 -51.58
C PRO A 4 -46.12 -52.00 -50.87
N ARG A 5 -45.18 -52.67 -51.56
CA ARG A 5 -43.77 -52.83 -51.18
C ARG A 5 -42.88 -52.32 -52.30
N ALA A 6 -42.48 -51.05 -52.26
CA ALA A 6 -41.29 -50.55 -52.97
C ALA A 6 -41.04 -49.07 -52.63
N ALA A 7 -40.67 -48.75 -51.38
CA ALA A 7 -40.26 -47.39 -51.05
C ALA A 7 -39.42 -47.25 -49.77
N ILE A 8 -38.63 -48.24 -49.34
CA ILE A 8 -37.80 -48.07 -48.13
C ILE A 8 -36.51 -48.89 -48.24
N VAL A 9 -35.52 -48.41 -49.01
CA VAL A 9 -34.11 -48.85 -48.84
C VAL A 9 -33.13 -47.66 -48.85
N LEU A 10 -33.54 -46.45 -49.24
CA LEU A 10 -32.65 -45.27 -49.24
C LEU A 10 -32.67 -44.48 -47.92
N THR A 11 -32.76 -45.15 -46.78
CA THR A 11 -32.77 -44.48 -45.45
C THR A 11 -31.87 -45.15 -44.42
N LEU A 12 -31.04 -46.12 -44.82
CA LEU A 12 -30.16 -46.87 -43.90
C LEU A 12 -28.67 -46.77 -44.25
N ALA A 13 -28.25 -45.72 -44.96
CA ALA A 13 -26.84 -45.39 -45.17
C ALA A 13 -26.43 -44.05 -44.52
N LEU A 14 -27.35 -43.38 -43.84
CA LEU A 14 -27.15 -42.06 -43.21
C LEU A 14 -27.16 -42.11 -41.68
N ALA A 15 -26.77 -43.24 -41.08
CA ALA A 15 -26.73 -43.43 -39.62
C ALA A 15 -25.34 -43.80 -39.07
N MET A 16 -24.30 -43.77 -39.89
CA MET A 16 -22.91 -44.05 -39.49
C MET A 16 -21.96 -42.85 -39.61
N ALA A 17 -22.50 -41.64 -39.85
CA ALA A 17 -21.76 -40.41 -39.58
C ALA A 17 -21.90 -40.12 -38.08
N ARG A 18 -21.12 -40.82 -37.24
CA ARG A 18 -20.88 -40.31 -35.88
C ARG A 18 -20.35 -38.89 -36.05
N PRO A 19 -20.96 -37.85 -35.47
CA PRO A 19 -20.31 -36.56 -35.42
C PRO A 19 -18.98 -36.82 -34.72
N ARG A 20 -17.89 -36.66 -35.47
CA ARG A 20 -16.58 -36.51 -34.86
C ARG A 20 -16.75 -35.22 -34.08
N GLU A 21 -16.98 -35.32 -32.78
CA GLU A 21 -16.78 -34.20 -31.89
C GLU A 21 -15.32 -33.80 -32.13
N VAL A 22 -15.12 -32.79 -32.96
CA VAL A 22 -13.88 -32.06 -33.02
C VAL A 22 -13.86 -31.33 -31.70
N VAL A 23 -13.46 -32.05 -30.64
CA VAL A 23 -12.98 -31.44 -29.42
C VAL A 23 -11.89 -30.52 -29.90
N ALA A 24 -12.15 -29.21 -29.84
CA ALA A 24 -11.13 -28.22 -30.10
C ALA A 24 -9.98 -28.55 -29.14
N GLN A 25 -8.93 -29.18 -29.65
CA GLN A 25 -7.77 -29.53 -28.84
C GLN A 25 -7.25 -28.21 -28.28
N THR A 26 -7.15 -28.11 -26.97
CA THR A 26 -6.69 -26.86 -26.38
C THR A 26 -5.20 -26.70 -26.68
N ALA A 27 -4.72 -25.45 -26.76
CA ALA A 27 -3.29 -25.19 -26.91
C ALA A 27 -2.44 -25.96 -25.87
N ARG A 28 -2.95 -26.10 -24.65
CA ARG A 28 -2.31 -26.86 -23.56
C ARG A 28 -2.23 -28.37 -23.83
N ASP A 29 -3.28 -28.94 -24.43
CA ASP A 29 -3.27 -30.34 -24.84
C ASP A 29 -2.24 -30.58 -25.94
N LEU A 30 -2.11 -29.65 -26.88
CA LEU A 30 -1.10 -29.70 -27.94
C LEU A 30 0.32 -29.62 -27.38
N VAL A 31 0.58 -28.75 -26.38
CA VAL A 31 1.88 -28.74 -25.67
C VAL A 31 2.15 -30.11 -25.06
N THR A 32 1.17 -30.68 -24.35
CA THR A 32 1.31 -31.99 -23.68
C THR A 32 1.62 -33.10 -24.69
N GLN A 33 0.91 -33.12 -25.83
CA GLN A 33 1.15 -34.08 -26.90
C GLN A 33 2.52 -33.88 -27.56
N GLY A 34 2.92 -32.63 -27.82
CA GLY A 34 4.22 -32.30 -28.39
C GLY A 34 5.39 -32.73 -27.50
N VAL A 35 5.27 -32.54 -26.18
CA VAL A 35 6.25 -33.02 -25.19
C VAL A 35 6.34 -34.55 -25.18
N ARG A 36 5.21 -35.24 -25.28
CA ARG A 36 5.19 -36.71 -25.39
C ARG A 36 5.87 -37.20 -26.67
N ALA A 37 5.57 -36.58 -27.80
CA ALA A 37 6.21 -36.90 -29.09
C ALA A 37 7.74 -36.67 -29.03
N TYR A 38 8.19 -35.57 -28.41
CA TYR A 38 9.62 -35.32 -28.19
C TYR A 38 10.27 -36.45 -27.37
N ARG A 39 9.64 -36.89 -26.28
CA ARG A 39 10.14 -37.99 -25.43
C ARG A 39 10.15 -39.33 -26.16
N ALA A 40 9.23 -39.53 -27.10
CA ALA A 40 9.17 -40.68 -27.98
C ALA A 40 10.15 -40.59 -29.17
N LEU A 41 10.95 -39.53 -29.26
CA LEU A 41 11.88 -39.23 -30.37
C LEU A 41 11.18 -38.98 -31.72
N GLU A 42 9.87 -38.71 -31.69
CA GLU A 42 9.04 -38.39 -32.86
C GLU A 42 9.14 -36.88 -33.17
N TYR A 43 10.33 -36.44 -33.56
CA TYR A 43 10.64 -35.00 -33.62
C TYR A 43 9.81 -34.23 -34.65
N ASP A 44 9.45 -34.83 -35.79
CA ASP A 44 8.61 -34.15 -36.79
C ASP A 44 7.18 -33.89 -36.26
N ALA A 45 6.61 -34.88 -35.56
CA ALA A 45 5.30 -34.74 -34.92
C ALA A 45 5.34 -33.71 -33.79
N ALA A 46 6.40 -33.74 -32.96
CA ALA A 46 6.61 -32.79 -31.88
C ALA A 46 6.65 -31.34 -32.38
N VAL A 47 7.40 -31.04 -33.45
CA VAL A 47 7.45 -29.69 -34.04
C VAL A 47 6.06 -29.22 -34.48
N ALA A 48 5.31 -30.07 -35.18
CA ALA A 48 3.98 -29.71 -35.68
C ALA A 48 3.02 -29.37 -34.54
N LEU A 49 3.00 -30.21 -33.49
CA LEU A 49 2.16 -30.01 -32.30
C LEU A 49 2.56 -28.75 -31.52
N LEU A 50 3.85 -28.55 -31.28
CA LEU A 50 4.36 -27.41 -30.49
C LEU A 50 4.15 -26.08 -31.22
N ARG A 51 4.40 -26.00 -32.53
CA ARG A 51 4.12 -24.78 -33.31
C ARG A 51 2.63 -24.44 -33.33
N ARG A 52 1.78 -25.45 -33.52
CA ARG A 52 0.33 -25.28 -33.47
C ARG A 52 -0.12 -24.78 -32.10
N SER A 53 0.42 -25.35 -31.03
CA SER A 53 0.13 -24.91 -29.65
C SER A 53 0.50 -23.44 -29.41
N LEU A 54 1.63 -22.98 -29.96
CA LEU A 54 2.07 -21.60 -29.83
C LEU A 54 1.21 -20.64 -30.67
N ALA A 55 0.80 -21.05 -31.87
CA ALA A 55 -0.09 -20.28 -32.73
C ALA A 55 -1.50 -20.12 -32.11
N GLU A 56 -2.09 -21.21 -31.60
CA GLU A 56 -3.38 -21.18 -30.90
C GLU A 56 -3.26 -20.51 -29.51
N GLY A 57 -2.09 -20.65 -28.90
CA GLY A 57 -1.70 -20.05 -27.63
C GLY A 57 -1.54 -18.53 -27.65
N ALA A 58 -1.37 -17.94 -28.84
CA ALA A 58 -1.12 -16.50 -29.02
C ALA A 58 -2.26 -15.63 -28.47
N LEU A 59 -3.49 -16.15 -28.44
CA LEU A 59 -4.70 -15.48 -27.93
C LEU A 59 -4.80 -15.45 -26.39
N GLY A 60 -3.70 -15.68 -25.67
CA GLY A 60 -3.65 -15.60 -24.20
C GLY A 60 -4.11 -16.86 -23.46
N THR A 61 -4.30 -17.98 -24.18
CA THR A 61 -4.73 -19.27 -23.59
C THR A 61 -3.60 -20.02 -22.89
N LEU A 62 -2.34 -19.72 -23.23
CA LEU A 62 -1.15 -20.25 -22.55
C LEU A 62 -0.56 -19.20 -21.60
N SER A 63 -0.26 -19.60 -20.38
CA SER A 63 0.54 -18.81 -19.45
C SER A 63 1.97 -18.60 -19.97
N THR A 64 2.68 -17.62 -19.44
CA THR A 64 4.10 -17.35 -19.76
C THR A 64 4.97 -18.60 -19.55
N ALA A 65 4.74 -19.34 -18.47
CA ALA A 65 5.49 -20.56 -18.17
C ALA A 65 5.22 -21.67 -19.20
N GLU A 66 3.97 -21.86 -19.61
CA GLU A 66 3.62 -22.86 -20.64
C GLU A 66 4.17 -22.49 -22.01
N ARG A 67 4.16 -21.20 -22.37
CA ARG A 67 4.81 -20.70 -23.60
C ARG A 67 6.32 -20.95 -23.57
N ALA A 68 6.99 -20.63 -22.47
CA ALA A 68 8.42 -20.89 -22.30
C ALA A 68 8.75 -22.38 -22.40
N GLN A 69 7.92 -23.24 -21.80
CA GLN A 69 8.04 -24.69 -21.90
C GLN A 69 7.91 -25.15 -23.36
N ALA A 70 6.83 -24.76 -24.04
CA ALA A 70 6.57 -25.15 -25.42
C ALA A 70 7.70 -24.72 -26.38
N LEU A 71 8.19 -23.49 -26.24
CA LEU A 71 9.33 -22.97 -27.01
C LEU A 71 10.63 -23.72 -26.69
N THR A 72 10.88 -24.06 -25.41
CA THR A 72 12.08 -24.83 -25.03
C THR A 72 12.07 -26.22 -25.67
N TYR A 73 10.94 -26.93 -25.61
CA TYR A 73 10.79 -28.23 -26.28
C TYR A 73 10.86 -28.09 -27.80
N LEU A 74 10.33 -27.02 -28.39
CA LEU A 74 10.43 -26.75 -29.82
C LEU A 74 11.90 -26.56 -30.24
N GLY A 75 12.66 -25.74 -29.50
CA GLY A 75 14.07 -25.52 -29.76
C GLY A 75 14.89 -26.81 -29.62
N ALA A 76 14.62 -27.60 -28.59
CA ALA A 76 15.27 -28.91 -28.41
C ALA A 76 14.93 -29.87 -29.56
N THR A 77 13.67 -29.93 -29.98
CA THR A 77 13.21 -30.77 -31.09
C THR A 77 13.88 -30.37 -32.40
N GLU A 78 13.94 -29.08 -32.72
CA GLU A 78 14.60 -28.60 -33.95
C GLU A 78 16.12 -28.86 -33.93
N LEU A 79 16.75 -28.79 -32.75
CA LEU A 79 18.16 -29.15 -32.62
C LEU A 79 18.41 -30.62 -32.99
N PHE A 80 17.58 -31.55 -32.49
CA PHE A 80 17.73 -32.97 -32.82
C PHE A 80 17.34 -33.31 -34.26
N ARG A 81 16.58 -32.45 -34.95
CA ARG A 81 16.34 -32.53 -36.40
C ARG A 81 17.49 -31.94 -37.25
N GLY A 82 18.56 -31.47 -36.62
CA GLY A 82 19.68 -30.82 -37.30
C GLY A 82 19.39 -29.38 -37.74
N ARG A 83 18.26 -28.78 -37.33
CA ARG A 83 17.85 -27.42 -37.70
C ARG A 83 18.30 -26.40 -36.65
N ARG A 84 19.62 -26.20 -36.55
CA ARG A 84 20.23 -25.34 -35.52
C ARG A 84 19.72 -23.90 -35.53
N ASP A 85 19.46 -23.31 -36.70
CA ASP A 85 18.96 -21.93 -36.79
C ASP A 85 17.53 -21.83 -36.26
N SER A 86 16.66 -22.78 -36.59
CA SER A 86 15.30 -22.85 -36.06
C SER A 86 15.29 -23.07 -34.54
N ALA A 87 16.21 -23.89 -34.04
CA ALA A 87 16.39 -24.07 -32.60
C ALA A 87 16.82 -22.77 -31.91
N SER A 88 17.78 -22.05 -32.50
CA SER A 88 18.26 -20.77 -32.00
C SER A 88 17.16 -19.72 -31.93
N LEU A 89 16.30 -19.64 -32.95
CA LEU A 89 15.15 -18.72 -32.95
C LEU A 89 14.14 -19.07 -31.84
N ALA A 90 13.77 -20.34 -31.69
CA ALA A 90 12.85 -20.76 -30.62
C ALA A 90 13.43 -20.47 -29.22
N PHE A 91 14.74 -20.64 -29.02
CA PHE A 91 15.39 -20.28 -27.76
C PHE A 91 15.51 -18.78 -27.56
N ALA A 92 15.72 -17.99 -28.62
CA ALA A 92 15.74 -16.53 -28.53
C ALA A 92 14.36 -16.02 -28.07
N ASP A 93 13.28 -16.60 -28.57
CA ASP A 93 11.92 -16.30 -28.12
C ASP A 93 11.71 -16.59 -26.62
N VAL A 94 12.28 -17.68 -26.09
CA VAL A 94 12.26 -17.96 -24.64
C VAL A 94 13.01 -16.87 -23.87
N VAL A 95 14.19 -16.47 -24.33
CA VAL A 95 15.02 -15.45 -23.67
C VAL A 95 14.32 -14.08 -23.67
N LEU A 96 13.66 -13.72 -24.77
CA LEU A 96 12.85 -12.50 -24.87
C LEU A 96 11.63 -12.54 -23.94
N LEU A 97 11.02 -13.71 -23.77
CA LEU A 97 9.85 -13.93 -22.92
C LEU A 97 10.19 -13.85 -21.42
N ASP A 98 11.25 -14.55 -20.99
CA ASP A 98 11.77 -14.48 -19.62
C ASP A 98 13.31 -14.62 -19.61
N PRO A 99 14.06 -13.53 -19.43
CA PRO A 99 15.53 -13.55 -19.42
C PRO A 99 16.13 -14.43 -18.31
N ARG A 100 15.35 -14.75 -17.27
CA ARG A 100 15.77 -15.57 -16.13
C ARG A 100 15.57 -17.06 -16.37
N TYR A 101 14.79 -17.44 -17.38
CA TYR A 101 14.48 -18.83 -17.64
C TYR A 101 15.75 -19.63 -17.90
N ARG A 102 15.81 -20.84 -17.34
CA ARG A 102 16.87 -21.83 -17.58
C ARG A 102 16.20 -23.17 -17.87
N PRO A 103 16.52 -23.83 -19.00
CA PRO A 103 16.12 -25.20 -19.21
C PRO A 103 16.66 -26.09 -18.09
N ASP A 104 15.83 -26.99 -17.59
CA ASP A 104 16.22 -27.95 -16.55
C ASP A 104 17.25 -28.95 -17.11
N GLU A 105 18.43 -28.97 -16.49
CA GLU A 105 19.56 -29.83 -16.88
C GLU A 105 19.29 -31.32 -16.66
N LEU A 106 18.30 -31.68 -15.83
CA LEU A 106 17.87 -33.06 -15.63
C LEU A 106 16.90 -33.53 -16.73
N ILE A 107 16.22 -32.59 -17.39
CA ILE A 107 15.25 -32.88 -18.47
C ILE A 107 15.92 -32.80 -19.84
N PHE A 108 16.79 -31.80 -20.03
CA PHE A 108 17.42 -31.51 -21.31
C PHE A 108 18.91 -31.84 -21.28
N PRO A 109 19.43 -32.58 -22.28
CA PRO A 109 20.83 -32.98 -22.29
C PRO A 109 21.75 -31.78 -22.60
N PRO A 110 23.07 -31.89 -22.31
CA PRO A 110 24.01 -30.78 -22.42
C PRO A 110 24.03 -30.06 -23.78
N GLN A 111 23.72 -30.76 -24.88
CA GLN A 111 23.68 -30.14 -26.21
C GLN A 111 22.58 -29.06 -26.31
N VAL A 112 21.43 -29.31 -25.68
CA VAL A 112 20.30 -28.37 -25.65
C VAL A 112 20.63 -27.19 -24.73
N THR A 113 21.08 -27.47 -23.51
CA THR A 113 21.38 -26.42 -22.53
C THR A 113 22.54 -25.54 -22.98
N ASN A 114 23.58 -26.10 -23.59
CA ASN A 114 24.70 -25.32 -24.16
C ASN A 114 24.26 -24.41 -25.30
N LEU A 115 23.42 -24.90 -26.23
CA LEU A 115 22.88 -24.05 -27.30
C LEU A 115 22.02 -22.93 -26.71
N PHE A 116 21.16 -23.25 -25.73
CA PHE A 116 20.36 -22.23 -25.05
C PHE A 116 21.24 -21.17 -24.38
N GLN A 117 22.32 -21.55 -23.70
CA GLN A 117 23.24 -20.58 -23.10
C GLN A 117 23.92 -19.68 -24.14
N GLN A 118 24.33 -20.23 -25.28
CA GLN A 118 24.89 -19.44 -26.40
C GLN A 118 23.87 -18.42 -26.91
N VAL A 119 22.63 -18.87 -27.17
CA VAL A 119 21.54 -18.00 -27.63
C VAL A 119 21.25 -16.92 -26.59
N ARG A 120 21.17 -17.27 -25.30
CA ARG A 120 20.96 -16.31 -24.22
C ARG A 120 22.05 -15.24 -24.14
N GLN A 121 23.31 -15.60 -24.41
CA GLN A 121 24.42 -14.64 -24.44
C GLN A 121 24.34 -13.71 -25.67
N ALA A 122 23.86 -14.21 -26.80
CA ALA A 122 23.68 -13.44 -28.03
C ALA A 122 22.43 -12.55 -27.99
N THR A 123 21.30 -13.06 -27.49
CA THR A 123 20.03 -12.32 -27.43
C THR A 123 20.03 -11.35 -26.26
N LYS A 124 20.37 -10.08 -26.52
CA LYS A 124 20.37 -9.03 -25.49
C LYS A 124 18.95 -8.56 -25.16
N THR A 125 18.53 -8.79 -23.92
CA THR A 125 17.24 -8.31 -23.43
C THR A 125 17.28 -8.00 -21.95
N VAL A 126 16.35 -7.15 -21.54
CA VAL A 126 16.21 -6.65 -20.18
C VAL A 126 14.74 -6.74 -19.78
N SER A 127 14.49 -7.18 -18.55
CA SER A 127 13.16 -7.18 -17.94
C SER A 127 13.21 -6.51 -16.57
N LEU A 128 12.17 -5.75 -16.25
CA LEU A 128 11.99 -5.14 -14.94
C LEU A 128 10.86 -5.86 -14.21
N THR A 129 10.98 -6.04 -12.91
CA THR A 129 9.91 -6.54 -12.04
C THR A 129 9.76 -5.58 -10.90
N VAL A 130 8.54 -5.06 -10.74
CA VAL A 130 8.20 -4.05 -9.74
C VAL A 130 7.04 -4.57 -8.90
N PRO A 131 7.06 -4.41 -7.57
CA PRO A 131 5.88 -4.71 -6.75
C PRO A 131 4.68 -3.86 -7.21
N PRO A 132 3.48 -4.44 -7.35
CA PRO A 132 2.32 -3.72 -7.87
C PRO A 132 1.88 -2.58 -6.96
N VAL A 133 2.03 -2.75 -5.64
CA VAL A 133 1.79 -1.71 -4.63
C VAL A 133 2.90 -1.77 -3.60
N THR A 134 3.48 -0.61 -3.25
CA THR A 134 4.45 -0.46 -2.17
C THR A 134 4.05 0.71 -1.30
N GLU A 135 3.96 0.51 0.01
CA GLU A 135 3.85 1.59 0.98
C GLU A 135 5.23 1.81 1.62
N LEU A 136 5.68 3.06 1.70
CA LEU A 136 6.98 3.39 2.27
C LEU A 136 6.98 4.74 2.97
N ARG A 137 7.82 4.90 3.98
CA ARG A 137 8.18 6.19 4.56
C ARG A 137 9.39 6.74 3.82
N ALA A 138 9.24 7.92 3.20
CA ALA A 138 10.32 8.55 2.47
C ALA A 138 11.57 8.71 3.37
N ARG A 139 12.76 8.45 2.80
CA ARG A 139 14.08 8.45 3.44
C ARG A 139 14.33 7.38 4.50
N GLY A 140 13.29 6.77 5.07
CA GLY A 140 13.41 5.71 6.08
C GLY A 140 13.34 4.30 5.49
N ASP A 141 12.45 4.10 4.52
CA ASP A 141 12.20 2.81 3.88
C ASP A 141 12.69 2.84 2.41
N ARG A 142 12.69 1.67 1.74
CA ARG A 142 13.16 1.56 0.35
C ARG A 142 12.16 0.82 -0.53
N PHE A 143 11.74 1.48 -1.60
CA PHE A 143 11.15 0.83 -2.77
C PHE A 143 12.23 0.03 -3.49
N THR A 144 11.90 -1.17 -3.96
CA THR A 144 12.84 -2.05 -4.66
C THR A 144 12.23 -2.55 -5.96
N ALA A 145 12.88 -2.25 -7.08
CA ALA A 145 12.62 -2.85 -8.39
C ALA A 145 13.73 -3.87 -8.71
N ARG A 146 13.36 -5.01 -9.28
CA ARG A 146 14.32 -6.03 -9.72
C ARG A 146 14.52 -5.97 -11.22
N LEU A 147 15.75 -5.73 -11.61
CA LEU A 147 16.20 -5.75 -12.99
C LEU A 147 16.82 -7.11 -13.29
N PHE A 148 16.51 -7.68 -14.45
CA PHE A 148 17.13 -8.89 -14.96
C PHE A 148 17.62 -8.69 -16.38
N THR A 149 18.78 -9.27 -16.68
CA THR A 149 19.40 -9.21 -18.00
C THR A 149 19.67 -10.62 -18.51
N SER A 150 19.55 -10.83 -19.82
CA SER A 150 19.92 -12.13 -20.41
C SER A 150 21.42 -12.39 -20.32
N SER A 151 22.23 -11.33 -20.40
CA SER A 151 23.68 -11.34 -20.30
C SER A 151 24.19 -9.98 -19.83
N LEU A 152 25.52 -9.82 -19.74
CA LEU A 152 26.14 -8.55 -19.38
C LEU A 152 25.65 -7.39 -20.25
N ALA A 153 25.06 -6.39 -19.62
CA ALA A 153 24.55 -5.19 -20.26
C ALA A 153 24.92 -3.94 -19.45
N ASP A 154 25.30 -2.86 -20.13
CA ASP A 154 25.61 -1.57 -19.51
C ASP A 154 24.38 -0.66 -19.57
N VAL A 155 23.78 -0.39 -18.42
CA VAL A 155 22.43 0.21 -18.31
C VAL A 155 22.40 1.38 -17.34
N ALA A 156 21.47 2.30 -17.58
CA ALA A 156 21.07 3.34 -16.66
C ALA A 156 19.62 3.11 -16.24
N VAL A 157 19.34 3.29 -14.96
CA VAL A 157 18.00 3.24 -14.39
C VAL A 157 17.66 4.62 -13.87
N THR A 158 16.70 5.27 -14.51
CA THR A 158 16.31 6.65 -14.21
C THR A 158 14.85 6.71 -13.78
N LEU A 159 14.58 7.62 -12.86
CA LEU A 159 13.23 8.03 -12.48
C LEU A 159 12.98 9.40 -13.09
N THR A 160 11.93 9.51 -13.91
CA THR A 160 11.47 10.76 -14.49
C THR A 160 10.02 11.01 -14.07
N ARG A 161 9.60 12.27 -14.10
CA ARG A 161 8.18 12.61 -14.03
C ARG A 161 7.53 12.36 -15.40
N ASP A 162 6.20 12.27 -15.45
CA ASP A 162 5.44 12.06 -16.69
C ASP A 162 5.70 13.12 -17.78
N ASP A 163 6.12 14.34 -17.37
CA ASP A 163 6.54 15.42 -18.27
C ASP A 163 7.97 15.27 -18.82
N GLY A 164 8.65 14.16 -18.51
CA GLY A 164 10.02 13.87 -18.90
C GLY A 164 11.09 14.50 -18.01
N THR A 165 10.71 15.29 -17.00
CA THR A 165 11.68 15.93 -16.10
C THR A 165 12.45 14.87 -15.31
N PRO A 166 13.79 14.89 -15.32
CA PRO A 166 14.59 13.95 -14.55
C PRO A 166 14.39 14.21 -13.05
N VAL A 167 14.07 13.14 -12.32
CA VAL A 167 13.91 13.20 -10.86
C VAL A 167 15.17 12.70 -10.19
N ARG A 168 15.66 11.53 -10.63
CA ARG A 168 16.87 10.90 -10.07
C ARG A 168 17.42 9.81 -10.98
N GLU A 169 18.74 9.68 -11.05
CA GLU A 169 19.38 8.46 -11.53
C GLU A 169 19.55 7.50 -10.36
N LEU A 170 18.95 6.31 -10.47
CA LEU A 170 18.95 5.30 -9.40
C LEU A 170 20.11 4.32 -9.55
N TYR A 171 20.59 4.11 -10.78
CA TYR A 171 21.72 3.25 -11.07
C TYR A 171 22.34 3.59 -12.44
N SER A 172 23.65 3.40 -12.56
CA SER A 172 24.39 3.54 -13.82
C SER A 172 25.59 2.61 -13.80
N GLY A 173 25.62 1.63 -14.72
CA GLY A 173 26.73 0.68 -14.82
C GLY A 173 26.37 -0.69 -15.39
N PRO A 174 27.32 -1.64 -15.35
CA PRO A 174 27.14 -2.98 -15.87
C PRO A 174 26.24 -3.85 -14.98
N VAL A 175 25.42 -4.70 -15.59
CA VAL A 175 24.57 -5.70 -14.92
C VAL A 175 24.72 -7.04 -15.64
N ALA A 176 25.17 -8.07 -14.92
CA ALA A 176 25.47 -9.38 -15.51
C ALA A 176 24.26 -10.33 -15.60
N ASP A 177 23.41 -10.34 -14.56
CA ASP A 177 22.27 -11.26 -14.46
C ASP A 177 21.08 -10.57 -13.77
N SER A 178 21.30 -9.99 -12.59
CA SER A 178 20.25 -9.23 -11.89
C SER A 178 20.80 -8.06 -11.07
N LEU A 179 19.94 -7.09 -10.82
CA LEU A 179 20.22 -5.93 -9.97
C LEU A 179 18.96 -5.56 -9.18
N ALA A 180 19.11 -5.33 -7.88
CA ALA A 180 18.08 -4.71 -7.04
C ALA A 180 18.28 -3.19 -7.08
N VAL A 181 17.41 -2.50 -7.81
CA VAL A 181 17.38 -1.03 -7.86
C VAL A 181 16.55 -0.56 -6.68
N THR A 182 17.15 0.22 -5.79
CA THR A 182 16.45 0.74 -4.61
C THR A 182 16.29 2.25 -4.66
N TRP A 183 15.17 2.73 -4.13
CA TRP A 183 14.85 4.15 -4.08
C TRP A 183 14.16 4.48 -2.75
N ASP A 184 14.54 5.60 -2.15
CA ASP A 184 14.12 6.04 -0.82
C ASP A 184 12.93 7.01 -0.84
N GLY A 185 12.27 7.19 -1.99
CA GLY A 185 11.17 8.13 -2.13
C GLY A 185 11.60 9.58 -2.36
N SER A 186 12.90 9.87 -2.50
CA SER A 186 13.41 11.24 -2.64
C SER A 186 14.00 11.58 -4.02
N GLY A 187 13.85 12.84 -4.42
CA GLY A 187 14.46 13.41 -5.62
C GLY A 187 15.97 13.64 -5.48
N ALA A 188 16.58 14.26 -6.49
CA ALA A 188 18.02 14.56 -6.51
C ALA A 188 18.47 15.52 -5.39
N ASP A 189 17.60 16.43 -4.97
CA ASP A 189 17.79 17.36 -3.85
C ASP A 189 17.56 16.70 -2.47
N GLY A 190 17.23 15.39 -2.47
CA GLY A 190 16.90 14.62 -1.29
C GLY A 190 15.51 14.91 -0.74
N THR A 191 14.70 15.78 -1.34
CA THR A 191 13.33 16.04 -0.87
C THR A 191 12.38 14.90 -1.29
N PRO A 192 11.39 14.54 -0.44
CA PRO A 192 10.38 13.56 -0.83
C PRO A 192 9.63 14.02 -2.08
N VAL A 193 9.50 13.15 -3.08
CA VAL A 193 8.85 13.52 -4.34
C VAL A 193 7.35 13.73 -4.13
N ALA A 194 6.78 14.71 -4.84
CA ALA A 194 5.34 15.03 -4.75
C ALA A 194 4.43 13.87 -5.24
N THR A 195 3.15 13.94 -4.86
CA THR A 195 2.11 13.12 -5.49
C THR A 195 2.09 13.36 -7.00
N GLY A 196 2.02 12.30 -7.79
CA GLY A 196 1.98 12.39 -9.25
C GLY A 196 2.37 11.09 -9.95
N ARG A 197 2.46 11.18 -11.27
CA ARG A 197 2.87 10.08 -12.14
C ARG A 197 4.34 10.21 -12.53
N TYR A 198 5.03 9.08 -12.43
CA TYR A 198 6.46 8.95 -12.68
C TYR A 198 6.71 7.77 -13.60
N ALA A 199 7.86 7.75 -14.26
CA ALA A 199 8.32 6.67 -15.09
C ALA A 199 9.67 6.16 -14.57
N LEU A 200 9.72 4.89 -14.21
CA LEU A 200 10.96 4.18 -13.94
C LEU A 200 11.43 3.56 -15.26
N ARG A 201 12.50 4.13 -15.82
CA ARG A 201 13.04 3.74 -17.12
C ARG A 201 14.36 3.02 -16.95
N VAL A 202 14.51 1.91 -17.65
CA VAL A 202 15.78 1.22 -17.84
C VAL A 202 16.16 1.35 -19.28
N ALA A 203 17.30 1.98 -19.54
CA ALA A 203 17.81 2.17 -20.89
C ALA A 203 19.29 1.80 -20.95
N PRO A 204 19.79 1.38 -22.11
CA PRO A 204 21.22 1.21 -22.30
C PRO A 204 21.96 2.54 -22.23
N ARG A 205 23.18 2.53 -21.67
CA ARG A 205 24.00 3.75 -21.56
C ARG A 205 24.55 4.23 -22.89
N THR A 206 24.88 3.30 -23.78
CA THR A 206 25.40 3.62 -25.11
C THR A 206 24.34 3.32 -26.16
N PRO A 207 23.74 4.35 -26.80
CA PRO A 207 22.80 4.13 -27.89
C PRO A 207 23.57 3.65 -29.13
N GLY A 208 23.40 2.39 -29.51
CA GLY A 208 23.95 1.82 -30.76
C GLY A 208 24.46 0.39 -30.59
N GLY A 209 24.23 -0.46 -31.59
CA GLY A 209 24.62 -1.88 -31.60
C GLY A 209 23.47 -2.85 -31.24
N ASP A 210 23.83 -4.10 -30.97
CA ASP A 210 22.93 -5.17 -30.50
C ASP A 210 22.68 -5.01 -28.99
N VAL A 211 21.90 -3.99 -28.64
CA VAL A 211 21.72 -3.50 -27.27
C VAL A 211 20.25 -3.66 -26.87
N PRO A 212 19.94 -4.08 -25.62
CA PRO A 212 18.58 -4.40 -25.25
C PRO A 212 17.65 -3.17 -25.39
N PRO A 213 16.40 -3.36 -25.82
CA PRO A 213 15.45 -2.26 -25.91
C PRO A 213 15.18 -1.67 -24.52
N ALA A 214 14.92 -0.35 -24.49
CA ALA A 214 14.56 0.32 -23.26
C ALA A 214 13.21 -0.22 -22.71
N ARG A 215 13.11 -0.27 -21.38
CA ARG A 215 11.92 -0.70 -20.65
C ARG A 215 11.47 0.42 -19.74
N GLN A 216 10.16 0.58 -19.58
CA GLN A 216 9.59 1.59 -18.71
C GLN A 216 8.42 1.02 -17.92
N VAL A 217 8.30 1.47 -16.67
CA VAL A 217 7.14 1.20 -15.82
C VAL A 217 6.64 2.52 -15.27
N THR A 218 5.34 2.76 -15.44
CA THR A 218 4.67 3.91 -14.83
C THR A 218 4.46 3.65 -13.35
N LEU A 219 4.78 4.63 -12.52
CA LEU A 219 4.59 4.63 -11.08
C LEU A 219 3.65 5.79 -10.72
N ASP A 220 2.46 5.46 -10.23
CA ASP A 220 1.57 6.45 -9.62
C ASP A 220 1.90 6.55 -8.13
N ILE A 221 2.34 7.73 -7.70
CA ILE A 221 2.82 7.98 -6.34
C ILE A 221 1.83 8.89 -5.63
N GLU A 222 1.34 8.45 -4.48
CA GLU A 222 0.41 9.19 -3.63
C GLU A 222 1.05 9.42 -2.26
N GLN A 223 1.26 10.68 -1.87
CA GLN A 223 1.60 11.00 -0.48
C GLN A 223 0.35 10.92 0.40
N ARG A 224 0.45 10.16 1.49
CA ARG A 224 -0.59 10.09 2.52
C ARG A 224 -0.17 10.86 3.76
N ALA A 225 -1.15 11.49 4.39
CA ALA A 225 -0.96 12.06 5.73
C ALA A 225 -0.59 10.93 6.70
N ALA A 226 0.35 11.23 7.60
CA ALA A 226 0.74 10.28 8.63
C ALA A 226 -0.40 10.05 9.62
N ASP A 227 -0.59 8.80 10.03
CA ASP A 227 -1.60 8.41 11.01
C ASP A 227 -1.18 8.87 12.42
N THR A 228 -1.96 9.78 13.01
CA THR A 228 -1.67 10.36 14.31
C THR A 228 -2.41 9.63 15.42
N LEU A 229 -1.76 9.48 16.58
CA LEU A 229 -2.38 8.95 17.78
C LEU A 229 -3.56 9.85 18.23
N PRO A 230 -4.65 9.25 18.74
CA PRO A 230 -5.75 10.00 19.30
C PRO A 230 -5.30 10.81 20.51
N TRP A 231 -5.87 12.00 20.68
CA TRP A 231 -5.60 12.83 21.85
C TRP A 231 -6.08 12.15 23.13
N PRO A 232 -5.31 12.19 24.23
CA PRO A 232 -5.74 11.61 25.49
C PRO A 232 -6.95 12.38 26.03
N THR A 233 -8.00 11.65 26.43
CA THR A 233 -9.21 12.23 27.00
C THR A 233 -8.87 13.07 28.22
N ALA A 234 -9.34 14.31 28.25
CA ALA A 234 -9.19 15.17 29.42
C ALA A 234 -9.86 14.53 30.64
N PRO A 235 -9.28 14.64 31.85
CA PRO A 235 -9.95 14.19 33.06
C PRO A 235 -11.20 15.03 33.28
N THR A 236 -12.38 14.45 33.04
CA THR A 236 -13.68 15.08 33.27
C THR A 236 -14.24 14.70 34.64
N SER A 237 -15.06 15.57 35.23
CA SER A 237 -15.86 15.22 36.42
C SER A 237 -16.81 14.07 36.05
N PRO A 238 -16.79 12.91 36.75
CA PRO A 238 -16.51 12.74 38.18
C PRO A 238 -15.06 12.34 38.56
N ALA A 239 -14.10 12.29 37.63
CA ALA A 239 -12.74 11.81 37.91
C ALA A 239 -11.91 12.74 38.80
N LEU A 240 -12.25 14.03 38.86
CA LEU A 240 -11.57 15.05 39.66
C LEU A 240 -12.45 15.53 40.83
N LEU A 241 -11.85 15.76 41.98
CA LEU A 241 -12.54 16.37 43.13
C LEU A 241 -12.89 17.84 42.84
N PRO A 242 -14.00 18.38 43.37
CA PRO A 242 -14.32 19.80 43.23
C PRO A 242 -13.22 20.69 43.81
N GLU A 243 -12.67 21.60 43.01
CA GLU A 243 -11.55 22.47 43.45
C GLU A 243 -12.02 23.77 44.08
N GLN A 244 -13.32 24.04 44.07
CA GLN A 244 -13.93 25.23 44.63
C GLN A 244 -15.09 24.87 45.55
N THR A 245 -15.24 25.65 46.61
CA THR A 245 -16.39 25.50 47.51
C THR A 245 -17.66 25.87 46.75
N GLN A 246 -18.60 24.92 46.62
CA GLN A 246 -19.89 25.18 45.99
C GLN A 246 -20.70 26.20 46.81
N ALA A 247 -21.38 27.12 46.12
CA ALA A 247 -22.11 28.23 46.75
C ALA A 247 -23.31 27.81 47.64
N GLY A 248 -23.74 26.55 47.56
CA GLY A 248 -25.02 26.06 48.12
C GLY A 248 -25.24 26.31 49.62
N PRO A 249 -24.31 25.95 50.52
CA PRO A 249 -24.50 26.13 51.97
C PRO A 249 -24.38 27.60 52.41
N ALA A 250 -23.46 28.35 51.81
CA ALA A 250 -23.17 29.75 52.16
C ALA A 250 -24.29 30.72 51.71
N MET A 251 -25.02 30.40 50.64
CA MET A 251 -26.19 31.20 50.22
C MET A 251 -27.40 30.99 51.14
N ARG A 252 -27.56 29.78 51.71
CA ARG A 252 -28.64 29.49 52.67
C ARG A 252 -28.45 30.19 54.01
N SER A 253 -27.20 30.30 54.50
CA SER A 253 -26.91 31.08 55.71
C SER A 253 -27.10 32.57 55.50
N LEU A 254 -26.82 33.10 54.30
CA LEU A 254 -27.10 34.50 53.97
C LEU A 254 -28.62 34.78 53.95
N ALA A 255 -29.42 33.89 53.37
CA ALA A 255 -30.88 34.01 53.36
C ALA A 255 -31.49 33.94 54.78
N ALA A 256 -30.99 33.04 55.63
CA ALA A 256 -31.41 32.96 57.03
C ALA A 256 -30.98 34.20 57.85
N GLY A 257 -29.78 34.74 57.59
CA GLY A 257 -29.29 35.97 58.24
C GLY A 257 -30.10 37.21 57.85
N VAL A 258 -30.49 37.33 56.58
CA VAL A 258 -31.40 38.40 56.11
C VAL A 258 -32.80 38.26 56.74
N ALA A 259 -33.33 37.04 56.85
CA ALA A 259 -34.61 36.79 57.51
C ALA A 259 -34.59 37.13 59.01
N ALA A 260 -33.50 36.81 59.72
CA ALA A 260 -33.32 37.16 61.13
C ALA A 260 -33.14 38.68 61.35
N ALA A 261 -32.43 39.37 60.45
CA ALA A 261 -32.30 40.82 60.49
C ALA A 261 -33.65 41.55 60.26
N ALA A 262 -34.51 40.99 59.41
CA ALA A 262 -35.88 41.49 59.24
C ALA A 262 -36.73 41.33 60.51
N ALA A 263 -36.52 40.27 61.31
CA ALA A 263 -37.26 40.06 62.56
C ALA A 263 -36.90 41.09 63.66
N VAL A 264 -35.67 41.60 63.69
CA VAL A 264 -35.23 42.62 64.67
C VAL A 264 -35.77 44.02 64.34
N ILE A 265 -36.04 44.31 63.07
CA ILE A 265 -36.62 45.61 62.65
C ILE A 265 -38.13 45.67 62.97
N ILE A 266 -38.80 44.53 63.18
CA ILE A 266 -40.27 44.48 63.39
C ILE A 266 -40.66 44.43 64.89
N LEU A 267 -39.76 44.10 65.81
CA LEU A 267 -40.04 44.14 67.26
C LEU A 267 -39.61 45.47 67.91
N PRO A 268 -40.34 46.57 67.63
CA PRO A 268 -40.83 47.37 68.76
C PRO A 268 -42.26 47.90 68.55
N SER A 269 -43.21 47.06 68.12
CA SER A 269 -44.63 47.44 68.12
C SER A 269 -45.44 46.86 69.29
N VAL A 270 -44.83 46.03 70.15
CA VAL A 270 -45.50 45.45 71.31
C VAL A 270 -44.56 45.50 72.51
N VAL A 271 -44.95 46.27 73.53
CA VAL A 271 -44.38 46.43 74.89
C VAL A 271 -43.57 47.73 75.14
N ALA A 272 -44.15 48.51 76.07
CA ALA A 272 -43.61 49.55 76.94
C ALA A 272 -43.49 51.00 76.42
N ARG A 273 -44.59 51.75 76.62
CA ARG A 273 -44.55 53.14 77.10
C ARG A 273 -43.77 53.18 78.42
N GLY A 274 -42.71 53.97 78.46
CA GLY A 274 -41.93 54.21 79.67
C GLY A 274 -40.62 54.91 79.34
N SER A 275 -40.55 56.19 79.68
CA SER A 275 -39.44 57.12 79.48
C SER A 275 -38.11 56.64 80.05
N GLY A 276 -37.02 56.80 79.28
CA GLY A 276 -35.63 56.85 79.78
C GLY A 276 -34.67 55.83 79.17
N GLY A 277 -33.50 56.29 78.71
CA GLY A 277 -32.33 55.46 78.40
C GLY A 277 -32.05 55.24 76.91
N ASN A 278 -31.16 56.06 76.36
CA ASN A 278 -30.85 56.18 74.92
C ASN A 278 -29.55 55.50 74.43
N ASP A 279 -28.90 54.59 75.16
CA ASP A 279 -27.56 54.09 74.73
C ASP A 279 -27.40 52.58 74.56
N ALA A 280 -28.32 51.74 75.04
CA ALA A 280 -28.12 50.28 74.99
C ALA A 280 -28.75 49.59 73.75
N ARG A 281 -29.57 50.30 72.96
CA ARG A 281 -30.47 49.67 71.97
C ARG A 281 -29.87 49.55 70.57
N PHE A 282 -28.84 50.37 70.28
CA PHE A 282 -28.08 50.29 69.03
C PHE A 282 -26.87 49.33 69.11
N ALA A 283 -26.49 48.89 70.31
CA ALA A 283 -25.34 48.01 70.51
C ALA A 283 -25.60 46.55 70.10
N VAL A 284 -26.84 46.05 70.23
CA VAL A 284 -27.15 44.62 69.98
C VAL A 284 -27.46 44.33 68.50
N GLY A 285 -28.05 45.28 67.77
CA GLY A 285 -28.34 45.13 66.33
C GLY A 285 -27.10 45.22 65.43
N ALA A 286 -26.12 46.07 65.80
CA ALA A 286 -24.87 46.21 65.07
C ALA A 286 -23.99 44.95 65.15
N ALA A 287 -24.03 44.21 66.26
CA ALA A 287 -23.23 43.00 66.45
C ALA A 287 -23.68 41.82 65.56
N ILE A 288 -24.98 41.68 65.29
CA ILE A 288 -25.54 40.56 64.51
C ILE A 288 -25.36 40.78 63.00
N GLY A 289 -25.51 42.02 62.51
CA GLY A 289 -25.25 42.37 61.11
C GLY A 289 -23.78 42.22 60.72
N ILE A 290 -22.85 42.61 61.60
CA ILE A 290 -21.41 42.43 61.38
C ILE A 290 -21.04 40.94 61.41
N ALA A 291 -21.63 40.13 62.30
CA ALA A 291 -21.38 38.68 62.34
C ALA A 291 -21.83 37.95 61.05
N GLY A 292 -22.95 38.36 60.45
CA GLY A 292 -23.45 37.79 59.18
C GLY A 292 -22.57 38.16 57.97
N VAL A 293 -22.12 39.41 57.87
CA VAL A 293 -21.19 39.87 56.82
C VAL A 293 -19.81 39.25 56.99
N VAL A 294 -19.32 39.14 58.24
CA VAL A 294 -18.05 38.43 58.56
C VAL A 294 -18.18 36.94 58.24
N GLY A 295 -19.31 36.31 58.54
CA GLY A 295 -19.59 34.90 58.19
C GLY A 295 -19.59 34.65 56.68
N PHE A 296 -20.20 35.53 55.88
CA PHE A 296 -20.21 35.43 54.42
C PHE A 296 -18.84 35.73 53.78
N ILE A 297 -18.12 36.72 54.31
CA ILE A 297 -16.73 37.01 53.88
C ILE A 297 -15.79 35.87 54.28
N ALA A 298 -16.01 35.23 55.43
CA ALA A 298 -15.26 34.05 55.87
C ALA A 298 -15.62 32.80 55.04
N GLN A 299 -16.84 32.69 54.52
CA GLN A 299 -17.35 31.54 53.75
C GLN A 299 -17.56 31.85 52.26
N ARG A 300 -16.75 32.76 51.68
CA ARG A 300 -16.86 33.16 50.26
C ARG A 300 -16.97 31.95 49.32
N PRO A 301 -18.05 31.84 48.53
CA PRO A 301 -18.16 30.86 47.45
C PRO A 301 -16.97 31.00 46.49
N GLY A 302 -16.48 29.89 45.93
CA GLY A 302 -15.34 29.93 45.02
C GLY A 302 -13.97 29.91 45.69
N ARG A 303 -13.88 29.79 47.03
CA ARG A 303 -12.59 29.57 47.70
C ARG A 303 -11.94 28.27 47.20
N PRO A 304 -10.64 28.31 46.81
CA PRO A 304 -9.93 27.13 46.33
C PRO A 304 -9.80 26.11 47.47
N LEU A 305 -10.20 24.87 47.18
CA LEU A 305 -10.07 23.74 48.10
C LEU A 305 -8.68 23.14 47.91
N ALA A 306 -7.70 23.69 48.65
CA ALA A 306 -6.28 23.32 48.51
C ALA A 306 -6.01 21.81 48.63
N ALA A 307 -6.78 21.09 49.46
CA ALA A 307 -6.70 19.64 49.59
C ALA A 307 -7.12 18.91 48.30
N ASN A 308 -8.21 19.35 47.67
CA ASN A 308 -8.74 18.77 46.43
C ASN A 308 -7.85 19.13 45.23
N ILE A 309 -7.31 20.36 45.19
CA ILE A 309 -6.30 20.78 44.21
C ILE A 309 -5.06 19.89 44.31
N ARG A 310 -4.55 19.63 45.53
CA ARG A 310 -3.40 18.75 45.76
C ARG A 310 -3.69 17.30 45.40
N ALA A 311 -4.90 16.81 45.69
CA ALA A 311 -5.31 15.45 45.33
C ALA A 311 -5.53 15.26 43.82
N ASN A 312 -5.97 16.31 43.11
CA ASN A 312 -6.13 16.31 41.66
C ASN A 312 -4.81 16.53 40.90
N ALA A 313 -3.80 17.14 41.53
CA ALA A 313 -2.53 17.48 40.89
C ALA A 313 -1.84 16.28 40.21
N PRO A 314 -1.68 15.09 40.85
CA PRO A 314 -1.06 13.94 40.19
C PRO A 314 -1.80 13.46 38.94
N GLN A 315 -3.13 13.52 38.92
CA GLN A 315 -3.94 13.12 37.77
C GLN A 315 -3.79 14.12 36.62
N ARG A 316 -3.77 15.42 36.91
CA ARG A 316 -3.49 16.47 35.92
C ARG A 316 -2.07 16.35 35.38
N ASP A 317 -1.08 16.15 36.24
CA ASP A 317 0.32 15.98 35.84
C ASP A 317 0.50 14.75 34.94
N ALA A 318 -0.14 13.63 35.29
CA ALA A 318 -0.10 12.42 34.47
C ALA A 318 -0.78 12.64 33.11
N TRP A 319 -1.91 13.34 33.07
CA TRP A 319 -2.57 13.69 31.81
C TRP A 319 -1.72 14.63 30.95
N THR A 320 -1.13 15.68 31.53
CA THR A 320 -0.25 16.62 30.82
C THR A 320 0.96 15.90 30.24
N LYS A 321 1.63 15.04 31.02
CA LYS A 321 2.76 14.22 30.53
C LYS A 321 2.36 13.33 29.35
N ARG A 322 1.19 12.69 29.40
CA ARG A 322 0.67 11.89 28.28
C ARG A 322 0.34 12.75 27.07
N LEU A 323 -0.26 13.91 27.27
CA LEU A 323 -0.58 14.86 26.21
C LEU A 323 0.70 15.32 25.49
N ASP A 324 1.73 15.69 26.24
CA ASP A 324 3.00 16.14 25.67
C ASP A 324 3.73 15.02 24.93
N ALA A 325 3.70 13.79 25.46
CA ALA A 325 4.21 12.62 24.76
C ALA A 325 3.46 12.37 23.43
N VAL A 326 2.13 12.43 23.43
CA VAL A 326 1.31 12.28 22.21
C VAL A 326 1.55 13.42 21.22
N LYS A 327 1.74 14.67 21.69
CA LYS A 327 2.11 15.80 20.83
C LYS A 327 3.47 15.58 20.15
N ALA A 328 4.49 15.17 20.92
CA ALA A 328 5.83 14.93 20.40
C ALA A 328 5.85 13.79 19.38
N GLU A 329 5.15 12.68 19.68
CA GLU A 329 4.99 11.55 18.77
C GLU A 329 4.24 11.95 17.50
N ASN A 330 3.10 12.66 17.63
CA ASN A 330 2.33 13.13 16.47
C ASN A 330 3.11 14.13 15.61
N ALA A 331 3.95 14.99 16.21
CA ALA A 331 4.83 15.88 15.46
C ALA A 331 5.87 15.09 14.65
N THR A 332 6.46 14.04 15.26
CA THR A 332 7.39 13.14 14.58
C THR A 332 6.73 12.40 13.41
N ARG A 333 5.52 11.85 13.63
CA ARG A 333 4.76 11.16 12.58
C ARG A 333 4.40 12.10 11.43
N ARG A 334 3.93 13.31 11.73
CA ARG A 334 3.59 14.31 10.70
C ARG A 334 4.80 14.77 9.88
N ALA A 335 6.01 14.72 10.45
CA ALA A 335 7.24 15.01 9.71
C ALA A 335 7.64 13.87 8.75
N ALA A 336 7.16 12.64 8.98
CA ALA A 336 7.37 11.53 8.06
C ALA A 336 6.40 11.62 6.88
N VAL A 337 6.95 11.61 5.66
CA VAL A 337 6.13 11.55 4.44
C VAL A 337 5.89 10.09 4.10
N HIS A 338 4.64 9.65 4.27
CA HIS A 338 4.21 8.32 3.86
C HIS A 338 3.79 8.34 2.39
N MET A 339 4.23 7.35 1.63
CA MET A 339 3.97 7.24 0.20
C MET A 339 3.36 5.89 -0.12
N VAL A 340 2.41 5.89 -1.05
CA VAL A 340 1.93 4.68 -1.71
C VAL A 340 2.29 4.77 -3.18
N ILE A 341 3.04 3.78 -3.64
CA ILE A 341 3.51 3.66 -5.02
C ILE A 341 2.72 2.53 -5.65
N ARG A 342 2.04 2.82 -6.76
CA ARG A 342 1.33 1.83 -7.57
C ARG A 342 2.03 1.69 -8.91
N ALA A 343 2.46 0.48 -9.24
CA ALA A 343 3.14 0.20 -10.49
C ALA A 343 2.13 -0.22 -11.56
N GLY A 344 2.22 0.41 -12.74
CA GLY A 344 1.50 0.02 -13.94
C GLY A 344 2.15 -1.16 -14.67
N SER A 345 1.70 -1.40 -15.90
CA SER A 345 2.31 -2.38 -16.80
C SER A 345 3.72 -1.96 -17.22
N ILE A 346 4.56 -2.97 -17.50
CA ILE A 346 5.87 -2.74 -18.11
C ILE A 346 5.67 -2.58 -19.61
N GLU A 347 6.18 -1.48 -20.14
CA GLU A 347 6.11 -1.13 -21.54
C GLU A 347 7.50 -1.10 -22.16
N THR A 348 7.57 -1.37 -23.47
CA THR A 348 8.79 -1.10 -24.23
C THR A 348 8.81 0.39 -24.47
N ALA A 349 9.82 1.09 -23.94
CA ALA A 349 9.94 2.52 -24.17
C ALA A 349 10.34 2.74 -25.63
N ASP A 350 9.56 3.55 -26.35
CA ASP A 350 9.86 3.86 -27.74
C ASP A 350 11.23 4.55 -27.85
N ARG A 351 11.91 4.30 -28.97
CA ARG A 351 13.29 4.75 -29.18
C ARG A 351 13.31 6.23 -29.56
N GLY A 352 12.90 7.13 -28.66
CA GLY A 352 12.96 8.57 -28.98
C GLY A 352 12.44 9.51 -27.90
N ALA A 353 13.36 10.12 -27.17
CA ALA A 353 13.46 11.58 -27.02
C ALA A 353 14.84 11.85 -26.42
N ARG A 354 15.78 12.33 -27.26
CA ARG A 354 16.96 13.03 -26.76
C ARG A 354 16.49 14.46 -26.40
N PRO A 355 17.11 15.09 -25.38
CA PRO A 355 16.94 16.53 -25.16
C PRO A 355 17.40 17.34 -26.37
#